data_AF-A0A958FAH3-F1
#
_entry.id   AF-A0A958FAH3-F1
#
_cell.length_a   1.000
_cell.length_b   1.000
_cell.length_c   1.000
_cell.angle_alpha   90.00
_cell.angle_beta   90.00
_cell.angle_gamma   90.00
#
_symmetry.space_group_name_H-M   'P 1'
#
loop_
_entity.id
_entity.type
_entity.pdbx_description
1 polymer ?
#
loop_
_entity_poly.entity_id
_entity_poly.type
_entity_poly.pdbx_seq_one_letter_code
_entity_poly.pdbx_strand_id
1 'polypeptide(L)'
;IFALLMFQIQSYYSGYGLLDIVLERKRYSARESLQFQRRQRGIVNGVGAGFTLLMLVPFAGWFIAPSYGTVAGTLAALEKTSGHIPPSLENPGNIVTG
;
A
#
# COMPACT_ATOMS: atom_id res chain seq x y z
N ILE A 1 -0.38 22.62 19.18
CA ILE A 1 1.03 22.62 18.71
C ILE A 1 1.75 21.35 19.14
N PHE A 2 1.96 21.07 20.43
CA PHE A 2 2.64 19.85 20.92
C PHE A 2 2.11 18.53 20.33
N ALA A 3 0.78 18.36 20.24
CA ALA A 3 0.16 17.17 19.66
C ALA A 3 0.54 16.96 18.17
N LEU A 4 0.69 18.04 17.40
CA LEU A 4 1.09 17.98 15.99
C LEU A 4 2.57 17.58 15.85
N LEU A 5 3.45 18.09 16.72
CA LEU A 5 4.85 17.68 16.75
C LEU A 5 5.01 16.21 17.16
N MET A 6 4.27 15.78 18.19
CA MET A 6 4.23 14.37 18.62
C MET A 6 3.75 13.46 17.49
N PHE A 7 2.67 13.82 16.80
CA PHE A 7 2.17 13.05 15.65
C PHE A 7 3.21 12.94 14.53
N GLN A 8 3.88 14.04 14.18
CA GLN A 8 4.92 14.03 13.15
C GLN A 8 6.12 13.16 13.53
N ILE A 9 6.57 13.24 14.77
CA ILE A 9 7.68 12.42 15.28
C ILE A 9 7.27 10.93 15.27
N GLN A 10 6.07 10.63 15.76
CA GLN A 10 5.55 9.26 15.84
C GLN A 10 5.37 8.64 14.46
N SER A 11 4.77 9.38 13.52
CA SER A 11 4.68 8.99 12.11
C SER A 11 6.06 8.70 11.52
N TYR A 12 7.04 9.60 11.71
CA TYR A 12 8.39 9.41 11.19
C TYR A 12 9.03 8.11 11.70
N TYR A 13 8.95 7.84 13.00
CA TYR A 13 9.52 6.63 13.60
C TYR A 13 8.77 5.35 13.18
N SER A 14 7.44 5.39 13.11
CA SER A 14 6.65 4.25 12.62
C SER A 14 6.94 3.95 11.15
N GLY A 15 7.05 4.97 10.30
CA GLY A 15 7.42 4.82 8.89
C GLY A 15 8.86 4.32 8.71
N TYR A 16 9.80 4.80 9.54
CA TYR A 16 11.18 4.34 9.56
C TYR A 16 11.28 2.84 9.83
N GLY A 17 10.63 2.35 10.89
CA GLY A 17 10.65 0.93 11.25
C GLY A 17 9.99 0.02 10.21
N LEU A 18 8.88 0.47 9.59
CA LEU A 18 8.22 -0.28 8.51
C LEU A 18 9.12 -0.40 7.27
N LEU A 19 9.80 0.69 6.91
CA LEU A 19 10.70 0.69 5.76
C LEU A 19 11.98 -0.09 6.01
N ASP A 20 12.46 -0.16 7.26
CA ASP A 20 13.67 -0.91 7.62
C ASP A 20 13.49 -2.41 7.30
N ILE A 21 12.35 -3.01 7.64
CA ILE A 21 12.02 -4.41 7.31
C ILE A 21 11.95 -4.63 5.79
N VAL A 22 11.35 -3.70 5.04
CA VAL A 22 11.23 -3.81 3.57
C VAL A 22 12.61 -3.70 2.91
N LEU A 23 13.47 -2.83 3.41
CA LEU A 23 14.81 -2.60 2.89
C LEU A 23 15.77 -3.75 3.25
N GLU A 24 15.65 -4.29 4.47
CA GLU A 24 16.37 -5.49 4.91
C GLU A 24 16.01 -6.70 4.03
N ARG A 25 14.73 -6.89 3.73
CA ARG A 25 14.28 -7.93 2.77
C ARG A 25 14.84 -7.76 1.37
N LYS A 26 15.13 -6.52 0.96
CA LYS A 26 15.78 -6.22 -0.33
C LYS A 26 17.32 -6.24 -0.25
N ARG A 27 17.90 -6.70 0.87
CA ARG A 27 19.35 -6.75 1.15
C ARG A 27 20.06 -5.40 1.07
N TYR A 28 19.36 -4.30 1.36
CA TYR A 28 20.03 -3.01 1.53
C TYR A 28 20.87 -3.02 2.80
N SER A 29 22.08 -2.45 2.73
CA SER A 29 22.89 -2.18 3.93
C SER A 29 22.19 -1.15 4.82
N ALA A 30 22.36 -1.26 6.14
CA ALA A 30 21.81 -0.30 7.12
C ALA A 30 22.18 1.16 6.82
N ARG A 31 23.34 1.39 6.16
CA ARG A 31 23.73 2.74 5.71
C ARG A 31 22.96 3.20 4.48
N GLU A 32 22.68 2.29 3.56
CA GLU A 32 21.93 2.58 2.33
C GLU A 32 20.44 2.78 2.62
N SER A 33 19.87 1.98 3.54
CA SER A 33 18.49 2.16 4.00
C SER A 33 18.31 3.51 4.69
N LEU A 34 19.25 3.90 5.55
CA LEU A 34 19.25 5.21 6.21
C LEU A 34 19.37 6.36 5.20
N GLN A 35 20.20 6.23 4.18
CA GLN A 35 20.39 7.26 3.15
C GLN A 35 19.17 7.39 2.24
N PHE A 36 18.54 6.26 1.90
CA PHE A 36 17.30 6.21 1.14
C PHE A 36 16.14 6.89 1.89
N GLN A 37 15.94 6.54 3.17
CA GLN A 37 14.91 7.12 4.02
C GLN A 37 15.15 8.62 4.28
N ARG A 38 16.42 9.03 4.42
CA ARG A 38 16.78 10.46 4.53
C ARG A 38 16.54 11.25 3.25
N ARG A 39 16.62 10.61 2.08
CA ARG A 39 16.36 11.23 0.77
C ARG A 39 14.86 11.27 0.45
N GLN A 40 14.07 10.34 0.98
CA GLN A 40 12.63 10.25 0.79
C GLN A 40 11.83 10.44 2.09
N ARG A 41 12.16 11.47 2.87
CA ARG A 41 11.47 11.79 4.15
C ARG A 41 9.96 11.96 4.01
N GLY A 42 9.50 12.46 2.86
CA GLY A 42 8.08 12.58 2.55
C GLY A 42 7.37 11.23 2.45
N ILE A 43 8.03 10.22 1.85
CA ILE A 43 7.49 8.86 1.76
C ILE A 43 7.51 8.20 3.13
N VAL A 44 8.60 8.35 3.89
CA VAL A 44 8.72 7.80 5.26
C VAL A 44 7.60 8.35 6.16
N ASN A 45 7.38 9.67 6.14
CA ASN A 45 6.28 10.30 6.88
C ASN A 45 4.89 9.96 6.34
N GLY A 46 4.72 9.76 5.02
CA GLY A 46 3.43 9.37 4.45
C GLY A 46 3.02 7.95 4.84
N VAL A 47 3.96 7.01 4.75
CA VAL A 47 3.78 5.62 5.18
C VAL A 47 3.54 5.57 6.69
N GLY A 48 4.35 6.30 7.45
CA GLY A 48 4.21 6.44 8.89
C GLY A 48 2.87 7.05 9.30
N ALA A 49 2.43 8.12 8.65
CA ALA A 49 1.19 8.81 8.99
C ALA A 49 -0.03 7.96 8.62
N GLY A 50 0.01 7.28 7.47
CA GLY A 50 -1.02 6.32 7.09
C GLY A 50 -1.12 5.17 8.08
N PHE A 51 0.02 4.63 8.53
CA PHE A 51 0.07 3.60 9.58
C PHE A 51 -0.47 4.13 10.91
N THR A 52 -0.02 5.30 11.37
CA THR A 52 -0.50 5.92 12.61
C THR A 52 -2.00 6.25 12.55
N LEU A 53 -2.53 6.70 11.40
CA LEU A 53 -3.98 6.93 11.19
C LEU A 53 -4.77 5.62 11.22
N LEU A 54 -4.26 4.58 10.57
CA LEU A 54 -4.89 3.25 10.57
C LEU A 54 -4.88 2.64 11.98
N MET A 55 -3.78 2.85 12.72
CA MET A 55 -3.63 2.39 14.10
C MET A 55 -4.47 3.21 15.09
N LEU A 56 -4.83 4.45 14.73
CA LEU A 56 -5.74 5.31 15.50
C LEU A 56 -7.16 4.76 15.54
N VAL A 57 -7.53 3.90 14.57
CA VAL A 57 -8.83 3.23 14.53
C VAL A 57 -8.63 1.74 14.84
N PRO A 58 -8.48 1.35 16.13
CA PRO A 58 -8.54 -0.06 16.48
C PRO A 58 -9.93 -0.57 16.05
N PHE A 59 -9.98 -1.77 15.48
CA PHE A 59 -11.17 -2.47 14.95
C PHE A 59 -11.59 -2.17 13.50
N ALA A 60 -11.76 -0.91 13.04
CA ALA A 60 -12.31 -0.69 11.68
C ALA A 60 -11.33 -1.04 10.54
N GLY A 61 -10.03 -0.79 10.73
CA GLY A 61 -9.01 -1.06 9.71
C GLY A 61 -8.86 -2.55 9.37
N TRP A 62 -9.09 -3.43 10.34
CA TRP A 62 -9.00 -4.88 10.16
C TRP A 62 -10.13 -5.45 9.27
N PHE A 63 -11.33 -4.88 9.36
CA PHE A 63 -12.50 -5.34 8.58
C PHE A 63 -12.61 -4.69 7.20
N ILE A 64 -12.17 -3.43 7.05
CA ILE A 64 -12.32 -2.68 5.80
C ILE A 64 -11.19 -3.02 4.80
N ALA A 65 -9.98 -3.35 5.27
CA ALA A 65 -8.83 -3.67 4.43
C ALA A 65 -9.08 -4.81 3.40
N PRO A 66 -9.64 -5.98 3.75
CA PRO A 66 -9.92 -7.02 2.76
C PRO A 66 -11.01 -6.61 1.78
N SER A 67 -12.06 -5.93 2.25
CA SER A 67 -13.18 -5.47 1.41
C SER A 67 -12.70 -4.45 0.37
N TYR A 68 -11.91 -3.47 0.78
CA TYR A 68 -11.32 -2.47 -0.11
C TYR A 68 -10.35 -3.11 -1.12
N GLY A 69 -9.51 -4.06 -0.67
CA GLY A 69 -8.57 -4.78 -1.55
C GLY A 69 -9.27 -5.55 -2.67
N THR A 70 -10.41 -6.18 -2.37
CA THR A 70 -11.15 -6.98 -3.36
C THR A 70 -11.82 -6.10 -4.42
N VAL A 71 -12.40 -4.97 -4.02
CA VAL A 71 -13.04 -4.01 -4.95
C VAL A 71 -12.00 -3.35 -5.85
N ALA A 72 -10.88 -2.89 -5.27
CA ALA A 72 -9.79 -2.27 -6.02
C ALA A 72 -9.13 -3.27 -7.00
N GLY A 73 -8.91 -4.52 -6.57
CA GLY A 73 -8.36 -5.57 -7.43
C GLY A 73 -9.27 -5.89 -8.62
N THR A 74 -10.58 -5.94 -8.40
CA THR A 74 -11.56 -6.18 -9.47
C THR A 74 -11.59 -5.03 -10.47
N LEU A 75 -11.62 -3.78 -9.99
CA LEU A 75 -11.66 -2.61 -10.85
C LEU A 75 -10.36 -2.47 -11.68
N ALA A 76 -9.20 -2.71 -11.06
CA ALA A 76 -7.91 -2.68 -11.76
C ALA A 76 -7.78 -3.80 -12.80
N ALA A 77 -8.32 -5.00 -12.52
CA ALA A 77 -8.35 -6.10 -13.47
C ALA A 77 -9.26 -5.79 -14.66
N LEU A 78 -10.44 -5.18 -14.41
CA LEU A 78 -11.35 -4.74 -15.46
C LEU A 78 -10.72 -3.64 -16.31
N GLU A 79 -10.18 -2.58 -15.72
CA GLU A 79 -9.54 -1.48 -16.45
C GLU A 79 -8.41 -1.98 -17.36
N LYS A 80 -7.61 -2.94 -16.87
CA LYS A 80 -6.51 -3.52 -17.65
C LYS A 80 -6.98 -4.48 -18.76
N THR A 81 -8.16 -5.08 -18.60
CA THR A 81 -8.76 -5.99 -19.59
C THR A 81 -9.67 -5.25 -20.57
N SER A 82 -10.29 -4.13 -20.18
CA SER A 82 -11.14 -3.32 -21.04
C SER A 82 -10.37 -2.60 -22.14
N GLY A 83 -9.04 -2.48 -22.02
CA GLY A 83 -8.15 -2.03 -23.12
C GLY A 83 -7.73 -3.13 -24.10
N HIS A 84 -8.00 -4.40 -23.79
CA HIS A 84 -7.74 -5.58 -24.63
C HIS A 84 -8.79 -6.64 -24.28
N ILE A 85 -10.00 -6.50 -24.79
CA ILE A 85 -10.99 -7.58 -24.74
C ILE A 85 -10.42 -8.69 -25.65
N PRO A 86 -9.93 -9.84 -25.12
CA PRO A 86 -9.60 -10.94 -26.00
C PRO A 86 -10.90 -11.37 -26.70
N PRO A 87 -10.89 -11.64 -28.01
CA PRO A 87 -12.10 -11.93 -28.79
C PRO A 87 -12.89 -13.15 -28.30
N SER A 88 -12.34 -13.94 -27.36
CA SER A 88 -13.02 -15.03 -26.66
C SER A 88 -14.03 -14.59 -25.59
N LEU A 89 -13.99 -13.33 -25.14
CA LEU A 89 -14.93 -12.78 -24.13
C LEU A 89 -15.99 -11.85 -24.74
N GLU A 90 -15.87 -11.51 -26.02
CA GLU A 90 -16.88 -10.74 -26.76
C GLU A 90 -18.10 -11.59 -27.12
N ASN A 91 -17.93 -12.91 -27.25
CA ASN A 91 -19.00 -13.83 -27.57
C ASN A 91 -19.23 -14.87 -26.45
N PRO A 92 -20.22 -14.65 -25.56
CA PRO A 92 -20.55 -15.60 -24.48
C PRO A 92 -21.08 -16.96 -25.00
N GLY A 93 -21.24 -17.16 -26.31
CA GLY A 93 -21.61 -18.43 -26.91
C GLY A 93 -20.51 -19.50 -26.96
N ASN A 94 -19.23 -19.13 -26.80
CA ASN A 94 -18.11 -20.10 -26.98
C ASN A 94 -17.65 -20.80 -25.68
N ILE A 95 -18.16 -20.38 -24.52
CA ILE A 95 -17.85 -21.00 -23.22
C ILE A 95 -18.73 -22.22 -22.90
N VAL A 96 -19.63 -22.61 -23.80
CA VAL A 96 -20.61 -23.69 -23.57
C VAL A 96 -20.42 -24.89 -24.53
N THR A 97 -19.40 -24.89 -25.39
CA THR A 97 -19.23 -25.94 -26.43
C THR A 97 -17.82 -26.56 -26.48
N GLY A 98 -17.02 -26.41 -25.41
CA GLY A 98 -15.72 -27.09 -25.27
C GLY A 98 -15.80 -28.31 -24.36
#